data_AF-X6LE73-F1
#
_entry.id   AF-X6LE73-F1
#
_cell.length_a   1.000
_cell.length_b   1.000
_cell.length_c   1.000
_cell.angle_alpha   90.00
_cell.angle_beta   90.00
_cell.angle_gamma   90.00
#
_symmetry.space_group_name_H-M   'P 1'
#
loop_
_entity.id
_entity.type
_entity.pdbx_description
1 polymer ?
#
loop_
_entity_poly.entity_id
_entity_poly.type
_entity_poly.pdbx_seq_one_letter_code
_entity_poly.pdbx_strand_id
1 'polypeptide(L)'
;MVEELLMRLIQLVSEPKYRFCCISYMKNKANPNQHQDNTDKDGEGVCMDYVFMHWLALGPLSYNEVYQKVPDLAEFDLKPMLQRIARYESPNQNQFGKYYLKREHFVRINPYFYKYTAEQRKKVLEIIQIQIAAAQGVDSDKKTEELFSVQWPSIEYSDSRRLELLGTSWMGILWTCILHHVFVNDTKRFTQHAFACCLRLIALAVEVVLYNSLIIDFYFVCLYTMSCAKIGQDTNTFDQLIKNLTTVFDFRLTNRFDYIPHKEAIQQREIQRLRQALKRLETESLTNTTEKSRQ
;
A
#
# COMPACT_ATOMS: atom_id res chain seq x y z
N MET A 1 1.78 12.79 -5.49
CA MET A 1 0.52 12.37 -6.15
C MET A 1 0.54 10.88 -6.52
N VAL A 2 1.49 10.39 -7.32
CA VAL A 2 1.55 8.95 -7.70
C VAL A 2 1.82 8.05 -6.49
N GLU A 3 2.83 8.38 -5.67
CA GLU A 3 3.13 7.61 -4.46
C GLU A 3 1.95 7.56 -3.49
N GLU A 4 1.24 8.68 -3.33
CA GLU A 4 0.03 8.71 -2.51
C GLU A 4 -1.07 7.80 -3.07
N LEU A 5 -1.29 7.79 -4.39
CA LEU A 5 -2.24 6.88 -5.03
C LEU A 5 -1.84 5.41 -4.82
N LEU A 6 -0.55 5.08 -5.01
CA LEU A 6 -0.02 3.74 -4.78
C LEU A 6 -0.20 3.33 -3.30
N MET A 7 0.08 4.24 -2.38
CA MET A 7 -0.15 4.03 -0.96
C MET A 7 -1.63 3.77 -0.67
N ARG A 8 -2.55 4.56 -1.23
CA ARG A 8 -3.99 4.33 -1.05
C ARG A 8 -4.44 2.99 -1.63
N LEU A 9 -3.84 2.56 -2.74
CA LEU A 9 -4.10 1.26 -3.34
C LEU A 9 -3.57 0.12 -2.46
N ILE A 10 -2.35 0.23 -1.94
CA ILE A 10 -1.79 -0.71 -0.94
C ILE A 10 -2.72 -0.78 0.28
N GLN A 11 -3.15 0.36 0.83
CA GLN A 11 -4.09 0.41 1.95
C GLN A 11 -5.42 -0.29 1.63
N LEU A 12 -5.96 -0.07 0.43
CA LEU A 12 -7.20 -0.68 -0.03
C LEU A 12 -7.09 -2.21 -0.13
N VAL A 13 -5.97 -2.69 -0.68
CA VAL A 13 -5.69 -4.11 -0.92
C VAL A 13 -5.27 -4.85 0.34
N SER A 14 -4.58 -4.17 1.26
CA SER A 14 -4.03 -4.76 2.48
C SER A 14 -5.05 -4.97 3.60
N GLU A 15 -6.23 -4.35 3.52
CA GLU A 15 -7.22 -4.41 4.61
C GLU A 15 -8.68 -4.75 4.23
N PRO A 16 -8.95 -5.53 3.18
CA PRO A 16 -10.33 -5.77 2.76
C PRO A 16 -11.16 -6.53 3.78
N LYS A 17 -10.60 -7.55 4.45
CA LYS A 17 -11.32 -8.40 5.41
C LYS A 17 -11.71 -7.58 6.64
N TYR A 18 -10.78 -6.80 7.17
CA TYR A 18 -11.02 -5.94 8.33
C TYR A 18 -11.94 -4.76 8.02
N ARG A 19 -11.80 -4.10 6.87
CA ARG A 19 -12.77 -3.08 6.44
C ARG A 19 -14.16 -3.68 6.31
N PHE A 20 -14.30 -4.89 5.77
CA PHE A 20 -15.60 -5.53 5.65
C PHE A 20 -16.20 -5.83 7.04
N CYS A 21 -15.44 -6.47 7.94
CA CYS A 21 -15.91 -6.74 9.30
C CYS A 21 -16.32 -5.46 10.05
N CYS A 22 -15.51 -4.41 9.97
CA CYS A 22 -15.81 -3.14 10.63
C CYS A 22 -16.97 -2.37 9.96
N ILE A 23 -17.15 -2.45 8.63
CA ILE A 23 -18.31 -1.87 7.94
C ILE A 23 -19.60 -2.62 8.30
N SER A 24 -19.58 -3.95 8.29
CA SER A 24 -20.72 -4.77 8.69
C SER A 24 -21.13 -4.46 10.14
N TYR A 25 -20.15 -4.34 11.03
CA TYR A 25 -20.36 -3.90 12.40
C TYR A 25 -21.01 -2.50 12.49
N MET A 26 -20.47 -1.50 11.79
CA MET A 26 -21.05 -0.15 11.81
C MET A 26 -22.47 -0.09 11.24
N LYS A 27 -22.78 -0.94 10.24
CA LYS A 27 -24.14 -1.06 9.70
C LYS A 27 -25.11 -1.70 10.68
N ASN A 28 -24.69 -2.75 11.40
CA ASN A 28 -25.51 -3.39 12.42
C ASN A 28 -25.83 -2.43 13.57
N LYS A 29 -24.85 -1.61 13.99
CA LYS A 29 -25.07 -0.56 15.00
C LYS A 29 -26.09 0.50 14.54
N ALA A 30 -26.06 0.87 13.26
CA ALA A 30 -27.00 1.85 12.69
C ALA A 30 -28.44 1.32 12.55
N ASN A 31 -28.65 0.00 12.56
CA ASN A 31 -29.96 -0.64 12.40
C ASN A 31 -30.14 -1.81 13.38
N PRO A 32 -30.35 -1.53 14.68
CA PRO A 32 -30.48 -2.58 15.70
C PRO A 32 -31.73 -3.47 15.55
N ASN A 33 -32.67 -3.10 14.68
CA ASN A 33 -33.94 -3.82 14.48
C ASN A 33 -33.90 -4.92 13.39
N GLN A 34 -32.78 -5.10 12.68
CA GLN A 34 -32.65 -6.22 11.73
C GLN A 34 -32.29 -7.50 12.50
N HIS A 35 -33.13 -8.53 12.38
CA HIS A 35 -32.96 -9.84 13.02
C HIS A 35 -31.52 -10.36 12.85
N GLN A 36 -30.80 -10.38 13.97
CA GLN A 36 -29.41 -10.80 14.04
C GLN A 36 -29.38 -12.32 14.08
N ASP A 37 -28.86 -12.96 13.03
CA ASP A 37 -28.55 -14.38 13.07
C ASP A 37 -27.42 -14.59 14.10
N ASN A 38 -27.56 -15.56 15.00
CA ASN A 38 -26.72 -15.69 16.20
C ASN A 38 -25.25 -16.04 15.90
N THR A 39 -24.87 -16.21 14.64
CA THR A 39 -23.54 -16.64 14.20
C THR A 39 -22.48 -15.53 14.16
N ASP A 40 -22.86 -14.25 14.28
CA ASP A 40 -21.93 -13.13 14.01
C ASP A 40 -21.28 -12.47 15.22
N LYS A 41 -21.58 -12.90 16.46
CA LYS A 41 -21.00 -12.29 17.68
C LYS A 41 -19.47 -12.45 17.77
N ASP A 42 -18.93 -13.52 17.20
CA ASP A 42 -17.47 -13.75 17.18
C ASP A 42 -16.74 -12.81 16.20
N GLY A 43 -17.42 -12.29 15.18
CA GLY A 43 -16.83 -11.40 14.18
C GLY A 43 -16.51 -10.00 14.70
N GLU A 44 -17.33 -9.48 15.64
CA GLU A 44 -17.17 -8.14 16.20
C GLU A 44 -15.89 -8.01 17.04
N GLY A 45 -15.61 -9.02 17.89
CA GLY A 45 -14.39 -9.05 18.70
C GLY A 45 -13.12 -9.05 17.86
N VAL A 46 -13.14 -9.73 16.71
CA VAL A 46 -11.98 -9.85 15.81
C VAL A 46 -11.62 -8.52 15.14
N CYS A 47 -12.60 -7.70 14.73
CA CYS A 47 -12.28 -6.40 14.12
C CYS A 47 -11.67 -5.45 15.15
N MET A 48 -12.19 -5.47 16.38
CA MET A 48 -11.72 -4.59 17.44
C MET A 48 -10.34 -4.95 17.96
N ASP A 49 -10.08 -6.26 18.13
CA ASP A 49 -8.74 -6.76 18.47
C ASP A 49 -7.71 -6.24 17.47
N TYR A 50 -8.03 -6.26 16.17
CA TYR A 50 -7.14 -5.72 15.14
C TYR A 50 -6.86 -4.23 15.28
N VAL A 51 -7.89 -3.41 15.47
CA VAL A 51 -7.70 -1.96 15.65
C VAL A 51 -6.81 -1.68 16.87
N PHE A 52 -7.03 -2.37 17.98
CA PHE A 52 -6.22 -2.19 19.18
C PHE A 52 -4.80 -2.70 19.06
N MET A 53 -4.59 -3.83 18.35
CA MET A 53 -3.24 -4.32 18.05
C MET A 53 -2.42 -3.23 17.36
N HIS A 54 -3.02 -2.52 16.39
CA HIS A 54 -2.34 -1.44 15.66
C HIS A 54 -2.03 -0.23 16.52
N TRP A 55 -2.93 0.17 17.43
CA TRP A 55 -2.64 1.28 18.33
C TRP A 55 -1.57 0.94 19.36
N LEU A 56 -1.58 -0.29 19.90
CA LEU A 56 -0.59 -0.76 20.87
C LEU A 56 0.77 -1.06 20.23
N ALA A 57 0.82 -1.33 18.92
CA ALA A 57 2.08 -1.47 18.19
C ALA A 57 2.90 -0.17 18.15
N LEU A 58 2.26 0.99 18.28
CA LEU A 58 2.93 2.30 18.34
C LEU A 58 3.58 2.59 19.69
N GLY A 59 3.25 1.82 20.73
CA GLY A 59 3.74 1.99 22.09
C GLY A 59 2.69 1.59 23.14
N PRO A 60 3.10 1.49 24.41
CA PRO A 60 2.18 1.14 25.49
C PRO A 60 1.17 2.26 25.72
N LEU A 61 -0.09 1.87 25.92
CA LEU A 61 -1.20 2.79 26.14
C LEU A 61 -1.93 2.46 27.43
N SER A 62 -2.37 3.48 28.16
CA SER A 62 -3.33 3.34 29.24
C SER A 62 -4.73 3.04 28.70
N TYR A 63 -5.64 2.56 29.55
CA TYR A 63 -7.02 2.30 29.18
C TYR A 63 -7.71 3.54 28.55
N ASN A 64 -7.49 4.71 29.14
CA ASN A 64 -8.10 5.96 28.68
C ASN A 64 -7.55 6.39 27.31
N GLU A 65 -6.25 6.22 27.07
CA GLU A 65 -5.65 6.53 25.76
C GLU A 65 -6.19 5.60 24.67
N VAL A 66 -6.35 4.30 24.96
CA VAL A 66 -6.97 3.35 24.02
C VAL A 66 -8.40 3.77 23.69
N TYR A 67 -9.18 4.13 24.72
CA TYR A 67 -10.56 4.58 24.57
C TYR A 67 -10.66 5.84 23.69
N GLN A 68 -9.78 6.83 23.90
CA GLN A 68 -9.74 8.05 23.09
C GLN A 68 -9.37 7.81 21.62
N LYS A 69 -8.60 6.76 21.31
CA LYS A 69 -8.23 6.41 19.93
C LYS A 69 -9.38 5.79 19.14
N VAL A 70 -10.43 5.32 19.82
CA VAL A 70 -11.59 4.72 19.17
C VAL A 70 -12.88 5.21 19.85
N PRO A 71 -13.28 6.46 19.60
CA PRO A 71 -14.38 7.12 20.32
C PRO A 71 -15.74 6.44 20.10
N ASP A 72 -15.91 5.67 19.03
CA ASP A 72 -17.16 4.97 18.70
C ASP A 72 -17.47 3.79 19.65
N LEU A 73 -16.58 3.50 20.61
CA LEU A 73 -16.64 2.34 21.51
C LEU A 73 -17.19 2.62 22.91
N ALA A 74 -17.88 3.74 23.12
CA ALA A 74 -18.36 4.12 24.45
C ALA A 74 -19.18 3.05 25.18
N GLU A 75 -19.73 2.08 24.45
CA GLU A 75 -20.60 1.02 24.94
C GLU A 75 -19.88 -0.33 25.16
N PHE A 76 -18.60 -0.46 24.82
CA PHE A 76 -17.88 -1.74 24.86
C PHE A 76 -17.01 -1.90 26.11
N ASP A 77 -17.08 -3.07 26.73
CA ASP A 77 -16.07 -3.48 27.69
C ASP A 77 -14.78 -3.84 26.94
N LEU A 78 -13.82 -2.92 26.96
CA LEU A 78 -12.53 -3.08 26.28
C LEU A 78 -11.61 -4.04 27.03
N LYS A 79 -11.88 -4.28 28.32
CA LYS A 79 -11.00 -5.05 29.20
C LYS A 79 -10.77 -6.49 28.71
N PRO A 80 -11.79 -7.31 28.36
CA PRO A 80 -11.55 -8.65 27.84
C PRO A 80 -10.78 -8.64 26.53
N MET A 81 -11.01 -7.67 25.64
CA MET A 81 -10.28 -7.53 24.37
C MET A 81 -8.80 -7.25 24.62
N LEU A 82 -8.51 -6.25 25.47
CA LEU A 82 -7.14 -5.89 25.83
C LEU A 82 -6.41 -7.03 26.54
N GLN A 83 -7.08 -7.81 27.38
CA GLN A 83 -6.47 -8.99 28.02
C GLN A 83 -6.08 -10.09 27.01
N ARG A 84 -6.83 -10.22 25.90
CA ARG A 84 -6.49 -11.17 24.82
C ARG A 84 -5.23 -10.74 24.09
N ILE A 85 -5.12 -9.48 23.70
CA ILE A 85 -4.06 -9.00 22.80
C ILE A 85 -2.86 -8.34 23.49
N ALA A 86 -3.00 -7.97 24.76
CA ALA A 86 -2.02 -7.16 25.48
C ALA A 86 -1.67 -7.74 26.85
N ARG A 87 -0.46 -7.45 27.30
CA ARG A 87 -0.01 -7.64 28.68
C ARG A 87 -0.28 -6.36 29.45
N TYR A 88 -1.02 -6.47 30.55
CA TYR A 88 -1.23 -5.36 31.47
C TYR A 88 -0.06 -5.25 32.45
N GLU A 89 0.48 -4.05 32.59
CA GLU A 89 1.42 -3.67 33.64
C GLU A 89 0.66 -2.82 34.67
N SER A 90 0.70 -3.25 35.93
CA SER A 90 0.05 -2.55 37.04
C SER A 90 0.63 -1.14 37.21
N PRO A 91 -0.19 -0.17 37.67
CA PRO A 91 0.30 1.15 37.96
C PRO A 91 1.43 1.11 39.00
N ASN A 92 2.52 1.82 38.71
CA ASN A 92 3.55 2.15 39.71
C ASN A 92 3.18 3.47 40.38
N GLN A 93 3.81 3.81 41.51
CA GLN A 93 3.40 4.93 42.40
C GLN A 93 3.11 6.28 41.69
N ASN A 94 3.70 6.54 40.52
CA ASN A 94 3.50 7.76 39.73
C ASN A 94 2.97 7.54 38.29
N GLN A 95 2.58 6.32 37.90
CA GLN A 95 2.16 6.02 36.52
C GLN A 95 0.89 5.17 36.49
N PHE A 96 -0.05 5.53 35.61
CA PHE A 96 -1.22 4.70 35.33
C PHE A 96 -0.81 3.35 34.74
N GLY A 97 -1.62 2.31 34.98
CA GLY A 97 -1.38 1.00 34.39
C GLY A 97 -1.45 1.05 32.86
N LYS A 98 -0.54 0.32 32.22
CA LYS A 98 -0.34 0.35 30.76
C LYS A 98 -0.54 -1.03 30.15
N TYR A 99 -1.02 -1.03 28.91
CA TYR A 99 -1.14 -2.22 28.09
C TYR A 99 -0.01 -2.24 27.06
N TYR A 100 0.68 -3.38 26.97
CA TYR A 100 1.73 -3.65 25.99
C TYR A 100 1.26 -4.73 25.04
N LEU A 101 1.41 -4.51 23.73
CA LEU A 101 1.09 -5.53 22.73
C LEU A 101 1.90 -6.81 23.02
N LYS A 102 1.24 -7.98 23.04
CA LYS A 102 1.97 -9.25 23.19
C LYS A 102 2.83 -9.53 21.96
N ARG A 103 3.96 -10.21 22.16
CA ARG A 103 4.98 -10.37 21.12
C ARG A 103 4.46 -11.14 19.90
N GLU A 104 3.65 -12.16 20.15
CA GLU A 104 2.98 -13.00 19.16
C GLU A 104 2.04 -12.23 18.22
N HIS A 105 1.63 -11.01 18.58
CA HIS A 105 0.74 -10.21 17.75
C HIS A 105 1.49 -9.24 16.82
N PHE A 106 2.79 -9.04 16.97
CA PHE A 106 3.57 -8.18 16.05
C PHE A 106 3.62 -8.72 14.62
N VAL A 107 3.55 -10.04 14.45
CA VAL A 107 3.46 -10.67 13.11
C VAL A 107 2.17 -10.27 12.37
N ARG A 108 1.17 -9.78 13.11
CA ARG A 108 -0.15 -9.41 12.60
C ARG A 108 -0.34 -7.91 12.35
N ILE A 109 0.70 -7.11 12.59
CA ILE A 109 0.64 -5.66 12.40
C ILE A 109 0.83 -5.35 10.92
N ASN A 110 -0.11 -4.61 10.36
CA ASN A 110 -0.02 -4.05 9.03
C ASN A 110 0.54 -2.61 9.12
N PRO A 111 1.76 -2.35 8.60
CA PRO A 111 2.32 -1.00 8.57
C PRO A 111 1.46 0.00 7.78
N TYR A 112 0.61 -0.51 6.89
CA TYR A 112 -0.26 0.28 6.04
C TYR A 112 -1.66 0.47 6.61
N PHE A 113 -1.88 0.20 7.89
CA PHE A 113 -3.16 0.44 8.56
C PHE A 113 -3.71 1.84 8.24
N TYR A 114 -4.96 1.88 7.79
CA TYR A 114 -5.53 3.10 7.20
C TYR A 114 -5.61 4.29 8.18
N LYS A 115 -5.60 4.04 9.50
CA LYS A 115 -5.62 5.10 10.52
C LYS A 115 -4.24 5.65 10.87
N TYR A 116 -3.15 5.06 10.35
CA TYR A 116 -1.81 5.57 10.61
C TYR A 116 -1.52 6.85 9.81
N THR A 117 -0.90 7.81 10.48
CA THR A 117 -0.20 8.92 9.82
C THR A 117 1.09 8.42 9.15
N ALA A 118 1.72 9.27 8.33
CA ALA A 118 3.01 8.95 7.73
C ALA A 118 4.10 8.72 8.78
N GLU A 119 4.14 9.52 9.86
CA GLU A 119 5.12 9.32 10.94
C GLU A 119 4.84 8.04 11.73
N GLN A 120 3.56 7.75 12.00
CA GLN A 120 3.17 6.53 12.71
C GLN A 120 3.55 5.29 11.91
N ARG A 121 3.32 5.29 10.60
CA ARG A 121 3.76 4.20 9.71
C ARG A 121 5.26 3.98 9.80
N LYS A 122 6.05 5.05 9.70
CA LYS A 122 7.52 4.95 9.81
C LYS A 122 7.91 4.33 11.15
N LYS A 123 7.32 4.80 12.25
CA LYS A 123 7.56 4.28 13.60
C LYS A 123 7.21 2.80 13.72
N VAL A 124 6.07 2.37 13.15
CA VAL A 124 5.64 0.96 13.19
C VAL A 124 6.61 0.07 12.43
N LEU A 125 7.07 0.49 11.26
CA LEU A 125 8.10 -0.23 10.49
C LEU A 125 9.38 -0.43 11.31
N GLU A 126 9.87 0.62 11.98
CA GLU A 126 11.04 0.54 12.86
C GLU A 126 10.83 -0.45 14.02
N ILE A 127 9.65 -0.43 14.66
CA ILE A 127 9.33 -1.33 15.77
C ILE A 127 9.27 -2.79 15.31
N ILE A 128 8.60 -3.06 14.18
CA ILE A 128 8.54 -4.39 13.57
C ILE A 128 9.93 -4.94 13.32
N GLN A 129 10.83 -4.13 12.76
CA GLN A 129 12.21 -4.54 12.47
C GLN A 129 12.97 -4.92 13.74
N ILE A 130 12.83 -4.11 14.80
CA ILE A 130 13.44 -4.43 16.10
C ILE A 130 12.92 -5.77 16.62
N GLN A 131 11.62 -6.03 16.50
CA GLN A 131 11.01 -7.29 16.96
C GLN A 131 11.46 -8.51 16.16
N ILE A 132 11.60 -8.37 14.84
CA ILE A 132 12.07 -9.43 13.94
C ILE A 132 13.55 -9.74 14.20
N ALA A 133 14.39 -8.70 14.30
CA ALA A 133 15.80 -8.88 14.66
C ALA A 133 15.95 -9.56 16.02
N ALA A 134 15.16 -9.15 17.02
CA ALA A 134 15.14 -9.79 18.34
C ALA A 134 14.60 -11.23 18.31
N ALA A 135 13.83 -11.64 17.30
CA ALA A 135 13.33 -13.00 17.15
C ALA A 135 14.34 -13.91 16.43
N GLN A 136 15.11 -13.35 15.50
CA GLN A 136 16.10 -14.07 14.70
C GLN A 136 17.49 -14.16 15.36
N GLY A 137 17.75 -13.38 16.42
CA GLY A 137 19.05 -13.36 17.10
C GLY A 137 20.19 -12.82 16.22
N VAL A 138 19.85 -12.04 15.17
CA VAL A 138 20.80 -11.53 14.18
C VAL A 138 21.34 -10.16 14.60
N ASP A 139 22.65 -10.01 14.50
CA ASP A 139 23.42 -8.83 14.88
C ASP A 139 23.06 -7.58 14.04
N SER A 140 23.11 -6.39 14.64
CA SER A 140 22.41 -5.21 14.14
C SER A 140 22.97 -4.54 12.87
N ASP A 141 24.14 -4.92 12.39
CA ASP A 141 24.91 -4.07 11.47
C ASP A 141 24.67 -4.31 9.97
N LYS A 142 23.86 -5.31 9.59
CA LYS A 142 23.46 -5.54 8.18
C LYS A 142 22.06 -5.02 7.82
N LYS A 143 21.46 -4.18 8.67
CA LYS A 143 20.01 -3.97 8.77
C LYS A 143 19.30 -3.18 7.67
N THR A 144 19.98 -2.41 6.81
CA THR A 144 19.29 -1.35 6.06
C THR A 144 18.72 -1.78 4.69
N GLU A 145 19.31 -2.76 4.00
CA GLU A 145 18.80 -3.17 2.67
C GLU A 145 17.67 -4.21 2.74
N GLU A 146 17.58 -5.01 3.80
CA GLU A 146 16.44 -5.91 4.06
C GLU A 146 15.19 -5.17 4.58
N LEU A 147 15.29 -3.85 4.82
CA LEU A 147 14.17 -3.01 5.31
C LEU A 147 12.95 -3.03 4.38
N PHE A 148 13.15 -3.24 3.08
CA PHE A 148 12.08 -3.21 2.09
C PHE A 148 11.49 -4.58 1.77
N SER A 149 12.09 -5.68 2.22
CA SER A 149 11.57 -7.03 1.95
C SER A 149 10.59 -7.52 3.02
N VAL A 150 10.63 -6.96 4.23
CA VAL A 150 10.16 -7.72 5.41
C VAL A 150 8.69 -7.53 5.83
N GLN A 151 7.95 -6.49 5.48
CA GLN A 151 6.50 -6.51 5.79
C GLN A 151 5.63 -5.72 4.83
N TRP A 152 5.45 -6.32 3.66
CA TRP A 152 4.35 -6.01 2.77
C TRP A 152 3.07 -6.68 3.26
N PRO A 153 1.87 -6.20 2.84
CA PRO A 153 0.61 -6.84 3.16
C PRO A 153 0.69 -8.35 2.91
N SER A 154 0.34 -9.18 3.89
CA SER A 154 0.25 -10.63 3.65
C SER A 154 -1.15 -10.98 3.16
N ILE A 155 -1.25 -12.08 2.41
CA ILE A 155 -2.53 -12.65 1.95
C ILE A 155 -3.51 -12.85 3.11
N GLU A 156 -3.02 -13.07 4.33
CA GLU A 156 -3.83 -13.29 5.55
C GLU A 156 -4.79 -12.11 5.84
N TYR A 157 -4.42 -10.89 5.43
CA TYR A 157 -5.22 -9.67 5.60
C TYR A 157 -6.08 -9.32 4.40
N SER A 158 -5.83 -10.00 3.29
CA SER A 158 -6.46 -9.71 2.02
C SER A 158 -7.57 -10.73 1.71
N ASP A 159 -8.63 -10.27 1.07
CA ASP A 159 -9.80 -11.07 0.71
C ASP A 159 -9.54 -11.64 -0.69
N SER A 160 -9.56 -12.98 -0.84
CA SER A 160 -9.30 -13.66 -2.12
C SER A 160 -10.11 -13.02 -3.25
N ARG A 161 -11.40 -12.74 -3.02
CA ARG A 161 -12.29 -12.20 -4.04
C ARG A 161 -11.91 -10.79 -4.50
N ARG A 162 -11.35 -9.96 -3.62
CA ARG A 162 -10.91 -8.59 -3.96
C ARG A 162 -9.50 -8.56 -4.53
N LEU A 163 -8.67 -9.50 -4.12
CA LEU A 163 -7.35 -9.70 -4.71
C LEU A 163 -7.45 -10.30 -6.11
N GLU A 164 -8.44 -11.16 -6.38
CA GLU A 164 -8.79 -11.62 -7.73
C GLU A 164 -9.10 -10.43 -8.65
N LEU A 165 -9.66 -9.32 -8.12
CA LEU A 165 -9.86 -8.10 -8.91
C LEU A 165 -8.53 -7.51 -9.41
N LEU A 166 -7.43 -7.69 -8.66
CA LEU A 166 -6.08 -7.26 -9.09
C LEU A 166 -5.54 -8.07 -10.26
N GLY A 167 -6.03 -9.31 -10.43
CA GLY A 167 -5.75 -10.18 -11.57
C GLY A 167 -6.68 -9.97 -12.76
N THR A 168 -7.70 -9.10 -12.65
CA THR A 168 -8.61 -8.85 -13.78
C THR A 168 -7.91 -8.09 -14.91
N SER A 169 -8.41 -8.26 -16.13
CA SER A 169 -7.97 -7.50 -17.30
C SER A 169 -8.06 -5.98 -17.11
N TRP A 170 -9.03 -5.49 -16.34
CA TRP A 170 -9.14 -4.08 -16.00
C TRP A 170 -7.98 -3.60 -15.13
N MET A 171 -7.58 -4.38 -14.11
CA MET A 171 -6.39 -4.07 -13.34
C MET A 171 -5.11 -4.22 -14.16
N GLY A 172 -5.05 -5.18 -15.09
CA GLY A 172 -3.99 -5.24 -16.09
C GLY A 172 -3.80 -3.95 -16.89
N ILE A 173 -4.90 -3.33 -17.31
CA ILE A 173 -4.87 -2.02 -17.99
C ILE A 173 -4.39 -0.93 -17.02
N LEU A 174 -4.86 -0.93 -15.78
CA LEU A 174 -4.44 0.03 -14.75
C LEU A 174 -2.95 -0.10 -14.42
N TRP A 175 -2.45 -1.32 -14.26
CA TRP A 175 -1.03 -1.62 -14.09
C TRP A 175 -0.25 -1.13 -15.30
N THR A 176 -0.72 -1.43 -16.51
CA THR A 176 -0.08 -0.98 -17.75
C THR A 176 -0.04 0.54 -17.83
N CYS A 177 -1.12 1.24 -17.47
CA CYS A 177 -1.19 2.69 -17.46
C CYS A 177 -0.26 3.29 -16.40
N ILE A 178 -0.23 2.73 -15.18
CA ILE A 178 0.66 3.18 -14.10
C ILE A 178 2.11 2.93 -14.49
N LEU A 179 2.43 1.72 -14.97
CA LEU A 179 3.77 1.34 -15.42
C LEU A 179 4.21 2.16 -16.65
N HIS A 180 3.32 2.46 -17.58
CA HIS A 180 3.68 3.28 -18.73
C HIS A 180 3.85 4.76 -18.33
N HIS A 181 2.93 5.32 -17.54
CA HIS A 181 3.02 6.73 -17.16
C HIS A 181 4.15 7.03 -16.18
N VAL A 182 4.40 6.14 -15.22
CA VAL A 182 5.44 6.34 -14.21
C VAL A 182 6.82 6.02 -14.75
N PHE A 183 6.95 5.06 -15.68
CA PHE A 183 8.27 4.55 -16.09
C PHE A 183 8.70 4.99 -17.49
N VAL A 184 7.76 5.15 -18.42
CA VAL A 184 8.09 5.55 -19.81
C VAL A 184 7.99 7.07 -19.97
N ASN A 185 6.92 7.68 -19.45
CA ASN A 185 6.62 9.08 -19.73
C ASN A 185 7.21 10.08 -18.73
N ASP A 186 7.54 9.67 -17.50
CA ASP A 186 7.94 10.60 -16.44
C ASP A 186 9.21 10.15 -15.71
N THR A 187 10.34 10.24 -16.41
CA THR A 187 11.68 9.95 -15.88
C THR A 187 12.06 10.80 -14.67
N LYS A 188 11.37 11.93 -14.43
CA LYS A 188 11.62 12.81 -13.28
C LYS A 188 10.86 12.39 -12.03
N ARG A 189 9.74 11.67 -12.16
CA ARG A 189 8.93 11.18 -11.04
C ARG A 189 9.16 9.70 -10.72
N PHE A 190 10.00 9.04 -11.50
CA PHE A 190 10.48 7.71 -11.17
C PHE A 190 11.28 7.75 -9.87
N THR A 191 10.79 7.02 -8.86
CA THR A 191 11.56 6.70 -7.66
C THR A 191 11.67 5.18 -7.58
N GLN A 192 12.82 4.67 -7.14
CA GLN A 192 13.00 3.23 -6.88
C GLN A 192 11.93 2.69 -5.92
N HIS A 193 11.48 3.55 -5.00
CA HIS A 193 10.37 3.26 -4.09
C HIS A 193 9.04 3.04 -4.82
N ALA A 194 8.64 3.93 -5.74
CA ALA A 194 7.42 3.75 -6.53
C ALA A 194 7.45 2.47 -7.39
N PHE A 195 8.63 2.11 -7.90
CA PHE A 195 8.82 0.84 -8.61
C PHE A 195 8.58 -0.37 -7.73
N ALA A 196 9.23 -0.42 -6.58
CA ALA A 196 9.07 -1.50 -5.61
C ALA A 196 7.60 -1.65 -5.19
N CYS A 197 6.89 -0.54 -4.95
CA CYS A 197 5.46 -0.56 -4.66
C CYS A 197 4.62 -1.18 -5.80
N CYS A 198 4.87 -0.80 -7.06
CA CYS A 198 4.14 -1.33 -8.21
C CYS A 198 4.39 -2.83 -8.39
N LEU A 199 5.66 -3.25 -8.35
CA LEU A 199 6.02 -4.66 -8.48
C LEU A 199 5.42 -5.51 -7.37
N ARG A 200 5.34 -4.99 -6.15
CA ARG A 200 4.73 -5.73 -5.05
C ARG A 200 3.21 -5.82 -5.14
N LEU A 201 2.55 -4.79 -5.64
CA LEU A 201 1.11 -4.87 -5.90
C LEU A 201 0.79 -5.93 -6.96
N ILE A 202 1.63 -6.02 -8.00
CA ILE A 202 1.56 -7.10 -9.00
C ILE A 202 1.86 -8.44 -8.33
N ALA A 203 2.88 -8.52 -7.48
CA ALA A 203 3.21 -9.73 -6.73
C ALA A 203 2.04 -10.25 -5.88
N LEU A 204 1.37 -9.36 -5.16
CA LEU A 204 0.18 -9.71 -4.37
C LEU A 204 -0.99 -10.17 -5.24
N ALA A 205 -1.20 -9.53 -6.39
CA ALA A 205 -2.20 -9.96 -7.36
C ALA A 205 -1.91 -11.39 -7.85
N VAL A 206 -0.63 -11.66 -8.17
CA VAL A 206 -0.17 -12.96 -8.67
C VAL A 206 -0.23 -14.02 -7.58
N GLU A 207 0.28 -13.75 -6.38
CA GLU A 207 0.22 -14.67 -5.23
C GLU A 207 -1.20 -15.16 -4.99
N VAL A 208 -2.22 -14.33 -5.20
CA VAL A 208 -3.61 -14.72 -4.95
C VAL A 208 -4.20 -15.52 -6.09
N VAL A 209 -3.93 -15.12 -7.34
CA VAL A 209 -4.32 -15.91 -8.50
C VAL A 209 -3.70 -17.31 -8.42
N LEU A 210 -2.46 -17.40 -7.95
CA LEU A 210 -1.75 -18.67 -7.74
C LEU A 210 -2.16 -19.40 -6.47
N TYR A 211 -2.57 -18.74 -5.39
CA TYR A 211 -3.12 -19.43 -4.22
C TYR A 211 -4.37 -20.24 -4.59
N ASN A 212 -5.13 -19.76 -5.57
CA ASN A 212 -6.31 -20.46 -6.11
C ASN A 212 -6.00 -21.47 -7.22
N SER A 213 -4.76 -21.50 -7.74
CA SER A 213 -4.36 -22.35 -8.87
C SER A 213 -3.09 -23.12 -8.50
N LEU A 214 -3.18 -24.45 -8.40
CA LEU A 214 -2.19 -25.39 -7.86
C LEU A 214 -0.83 -25.46 -8.62
N ILE A 215 -0.22 -24.31 -8.94
CA ILE A 215 0.98 -24.13 -9.78
C ILE A 215 1.86 -23.06 -9.09
N ILE A 216 2.56 -23.44 -8.02
CA ILE A 216 3.28 -22.49 -7.14
C ILE A 216 4.76 -22.33 -7.51
N ASP A 217 5.39 -23.31 -8.16
CA ASP A 217 6.85 -23.44 -8.08
C ASP A 217 7.67 -22.48 -8.98
N PHE A 218 7.13 -22.05 -10.12
CA PHE A 218 7.91 -21.22 -11.07
C PHE A 218 7.83 -19.71 -10.77
N TYR A 219 6.68 -19.23 -10.29
CA TYR A 219 6.42 -17.80 -10.14
C TYR A 219 7.04 -17.20 -8.88
N PHE A 220 7.18 -17.98 -7.81
CA PHE A 220 7.78 -17.52 -6.56
C PHE A 220 9.25 -17.09 -6.74
N VAL A 221 9.99 -17.78 -7.61
CA VAL A 221 11.41 -17.51 -7.87
C VAL A 221 11.61 -16.18 -8.61
N CYS A 222 10.77 -15.87 -9.61
CA CYS A 222 10.80 -14.59 -10.31
C CYS A 222 10.40 -13.42 -9.39
N LEU A 223 9.41 -13.63 -8.53
CA LEU A 223 8.93 -12.59 -7.61
C LEU A 223 9.94 -12.28 -6.50
N TYR A 224 10.56 -13.31 -5.93
CA TYR A 224 11.59 -13.20 -4.90
C TYR A 224 12.85 -12.48 -5.41
N THR A 225 13.23 -12.72 -6.66
CA THR A 225 14.36 -11.99 -7.28
C THR A 225 14.04 -10.52 -7.54
N MET A 226 12.76 -10.15 -7.70
CA MET A 226 12.31 -8.76 -7.92
C MET A 226 12.27 -7.91 -6.65
N SER A 227 11.95 -8.49 -5.49
CA SER A 227 11.81 -7.77 -4.22
C SER A 227 13.16 -7.46 -3.53
N CYS A 228 14.27 -8.06 -3.98
CA CYS A 228 15.61 -7.86 -3.41
C CYS A 228 16.41 -6.67 -3.99
N ALA A 229 15.75 -5.72 -4.68
CA ALA A 229 16.25 -4.36 -5.01
C ALA A 229 17.58 -4.20 -5.80
N LYS A 230 18.18 -5.25 -6.37
CA LYS A 230 19.45 -5.15 -7.13
C LYS A 230 19.34 -5.03 -8.65
N ILE A 231 18.18 -4.60 -9.17
CA ILE A 231 17.98 -4.49 -10.62
C ILE A 231 18.00 -3.01 -11.01
N GLY A 232 19.11 -2.56 -11.59
CA GLY A 232 19.21 -1.25 -12.23
C GLY A 232 18.37 -1.20 -13.51
N GLN A 233 17.79 -0.04 -13.81
CA GLN A 233 16.91 0.16 -14.98
C GLN A 233 17.59 -0.19 -16.31
N ASP A 234 18.93 -0.05 -16.38
CA ASP A 234 19.73 -0.31 -17.58
C ASP A 234 20.35 -1.72 -17.61
N THR A 235 19.90 -2.64 -16.73
CA THR A 235 20.43 -4.00 -16.71
C THR A 235 19.67 -4.89 -17.70
N ASN A 236 20.40 -5.76 -18.42
CA ASN A 236 19.77 -6.80 -19.25
C ASN A 236 18.75 -7.65 -18.46
N THR A 237 18.95 -7.80 -17.15
CA THR A 237 18.02 -8.47 -16.25
C THR A 237 16.68 -7.73 -16.14
N PHE A 238 16.69 -6.40 -16.07
CA PHE A 238 15.48 -5.57 -16.08
C PHE A 238 14.70 -5.74 -17.39
N ASP A 239 15.39 -5.64 -18.53
CA ASP A 239 14.77 -5.77 -19.86
C ASP A 239 14.16 -7.16 -20.07
N GLN A 240 14.90 -8.20 -19.69
CA GLN A 240 14.41 -9.58 -19.75
C GLN A 240 13.20 -9.79 -18.84
N LEU A 241 13.16 -9.10 -17.70
CA LEU A 241 12.05 -9.17 -16.76
C LEU A 241 10.80 -8.47 -17.26
N ILE A 242 10.92 -7.25 -17.81
CA ILE A 242 9.82 -6.56 -18.49
C ILE A 242 9.32 -7.41 -19.65
N LYS A 243 10.21 -7.98 -20.45
CA LYS A 243 9.85 -8.88 -21.55
C LYS A 243 9.09 -10.12 -21.07
N ASN A 244 9.53 -10.77 -19.99
CA ASN A 244 8.84 -11.94 -19.45
C ASN A 244 7.46 -11.58 -18.87
N LEU A 245 7.34 -10.48 -18.13
CA LEU A 245 6.06 -10.00 -17.59
C LEU A 245 5.05 -9.68 -18.69
N THR A 246 5.53 -9.11 -19.80
CA THR A 246 4.70 -8.68 -20.93
C THR A 246 4.39 -9.80 -21.93
N THR A 247 5.07 -10.94 -21.84
CA THR A 247 4.84 -12.12 -22.70
C THR A 247 4.07 -13.24 -22.01
N VAL A 248 4.24 -13.43 -20.68
CA VAL A 248 3.61 -14.52 -19.92
C VAL A 248 2.18 -14.18 -19.51
N PHE A 249 1.95 -12.94 -19.09
CA PHE A 249 0.60 -12.44 -19.03
C PHE A 249 0.27 -12.01 -20.46
N ASP A 250 -0.91 -12.39 -20.96
CA ASP A 250 -1.49 -11.77 -22.15
C ASP A 250 -1.93 -10.31 -21.82
N PHE A 251 -1.07 -9.58 -21.07
CA PHE A 251 -0.89 -8.17 -21.24
C PHE A 251 -0.47 -8.02 -22.70
N ARG A 252 -1.48 -7.92 -23.56
CA ARG A 252 -1.44 -6.85 -24.52
C ARG A 252 -1.28 -5.56 -23.69
N LEU A 253 -0.04 -5.24 -23.27
CA LEU A 253 0.51 -3.91 -23.51
C LEU A 253 0.07 -3.68 -24.93
N THR A 254 -1.08 -3.04 -25.07
CA THR A 254 -1.72 -3.09 -26.35
C THR A 254 -0.72 -2.37 -27.22
N ASN A 255 -0.08 -3.11 -28.13
CA ASN A 255 0.54 -2.56 -29.32
C ASN A 255 -0.51 -1.77 -30.13
N ARG A 256 -1.76 -1.64 -29.67
CA ARG A 256 -2.68 -0.56 -30.07
C ARG A 256 -2.19 0.85 -29.71
N PHE A 257 -1.23 1.02 -28.81
CA PHE A 257 -0.52 2.30 -28.68
C PHE A 257 0.66 2.43 -29.66
N ASP A 258 1.29 1.32 -30.05
CA ASP A 258 2.57 1.34 -30.77
C ASP A 258 2.57 0.81 -32.22
N TYR A 259 1.43 0.48 -32.82
CA TYR A 259 1.33 0.18 -34.26
C TYR A 259 0.39 1.15 -34.99
N ILE A 260 0.88 2.40 -35.15
CA ILE A 260 0.60 3.40 -36.23
C ILE A 260 -0.88 3.84 -36.38
N PRO A 261 -1.25 5.14 -36.15
CA PRO A 261 -0.62 6.35 -36.71
C PRO A 261 -0.41 7.48 -35.67
N HIS A 262 0.11 7.16 -34.48
CA HIS A 262 0.33 8.19 -33.45
C HIS A 262 1.64 8.97 -33.60
N LYS A 263 2.65 8.48 -34.33
CA LYS A 263 3.90 9.22 -34.56
C LYS A 263 3.64 10.58 -35.22
N GLU A 264 2.83 10.59 -36.28
CA GLU A 264 2.43 11.83 -36.96
C GLU A 264 1.53 12.70 -36.07
N ALA A 265 0.58 12.11 -35.33
CA ALA A 265 -0.28 12.86 -34.42
C ALA A 265 0.49 13.50 -33.25
N ILE A 266 1.51 12.81 -32.72
CA ILE A 266 2.41 13.33 -31.68
C ILE A 266 3.27 14.44 -32.26
N GLN A 267 3.87 14.23 -33.43
CA GLN A 267 4.69 15.24 -34.12
C GLN A 267 3.86 16.49 -34.46
N GLN A 268 2.60 16.34 -34.89
CA GLN A 268 1.68 17.45 -35.15
C GLN A 268 1.31 18.20 -33.86
N ARG A 269 1.06 17.49 -32.75
CA ARG A 269 0.79 18.12 -31.45
C ARG A 269 2.02 18.86 -30.91
N GLU A 270 3.22 18.33 -31.13
CA GLU A 270 4.47 18.97 -30.75
C GLU A 270 4.72 20.24 -31.58
N ILE A 271 4.53 20.18 -32.90
CA ILE A 271 4.55 21.35 -33.78
C ILE A 271 3.51 22.38 -33.34
N GLN A 272 2.30 21.95 -32.96
CA GLN A 272 1.26 22.85 -32.48
C GLN A 272 1.64 23.55 -31.17
N ARG A 273 2.24 22.82 -30.21
CA ARG A 273 2.75 23.39 -28.96
C ARG A 273 3.87 24.40 -29.21
N LEU A 274 4.80 24.08 -30.11
CA LEU A 274 5.88 25.01 -30.50
C LEU A 274 5.32 26.28 -31.14
N ARG A 275 4.35 26.17 -32.04
CA ARG A 275 3.68 27.34 -32.65
C ARG A 275 2.95 28.19 -31.60
N GLN A 276 2.29 27.57 -30.63
CA GLN A 276 1.64 28.31 -29.54
C GLN A 276 2.65 29.01 -28.64
N ALA A 277 3.78 28.38 -28.34
CA ALA A 277 4.86 28.98 -27.54
C ALA A 277 5.49 30.18 -28.26
N LEU A 278 5.76 30.06 -29.57
CA LEU A 278 6.28 31.18 -30.37
C LEU A 278 5.31 32.36 -30.40
N LYS A 279 4.01 32.11 -30.61
CA LYS A 279 3.00 33.17 -30.55
C LYS A 279 2.99 33.89 -29.20
N ARG A 280 3.12 33.16 -28.09
CA ARG A 280 3.18 33.78 -26.75
C ARG A 280 4.40 34.69 -26.62
N LEU A 281 5.57 34.22 -27.05
CA LEU A 281 6.80 35.01 -27.02
C LEU A 281 6.70 36.28 -27.90
N GLU A 282 6.10 36.18 -29.09
CA GLU A 282 5.85 37.34 -29.95
C GLU A 282 4.91 38.33 -29.26
N THR A 283 3.84 37.83 -28.64
CA THR A 283 2.88 38.69 -27.92
C THR A 283 3.55 39.39 -26.74
N GLU A 284 4.38 38.68 -25.97
CA GLU A 284 5.17 39.22 -24.87
C GLU A 284 6.21 40.27 -25.35
N SER A 285 6.83 40.08 -26.51
CA SER A 285 7.75 41.07 -27.08
C SER A 285 7.03 42.37 -27.51
N LEU A 286 5.81 42.25 -28.03
CA LEU A 286 5.01 43.39 -28.47
C LEU A 286 4.49 44.20 -27.27
N THR A 287 4.03 43.52 -26.21
CA THR A 287 3.63 44.20 -24.97
C THR A 287 4.81 44.94 -24.34
N ASN A 288 5.99 44.31 -24.26
CA ASN A 288 7.18 44.93 -23.70
C ASN A 288 7.68 46.14 -24.52
N THR A 289 7.51 46.12 -25.84
CA THR A 289 7.87 47.25 -26.71
C THR A 289 6.87 48.41 -26.58
N THR A 290 5.58 48.10 -26.42
CA THR A 290 4.52 49.10 -26.24
C THR A 290 4.63 49.80 -24.90
N GLU A 291 5.00 49.08 -23.84
CA GLU A 291 5.26 49.66 -22.51
C GLU A 291 6.48 50.57 -22.50
N LYS A 292 7.57 50.19 -23.19
CA LYS A 292 8.75 51.06 -23.36
C LYS A 292 8.49 52.31 -24.18
N SER A 293 7.47 52.31 -25.04
CA SER A 293 7.11 53.48 -25.87
C SER A 293 6.21 54.48 -25.13
N ARG A 294 5.65 54.08 -23.98
CA ARG A 294 4.79 54.91 -23.11
C ARG A 294 5.54 55.51 -21.93
N GLN A 295 6.79 55.12 -21.72
CA GLN A 295 7.73 55.74 -20.79
C GLN A 295 8.59 56.76 -21.54
#